data_AF-A0A081BFH0-F1
#
_entry.id   AF-A0A081BFH0-F1
#
_cell.length_a   1.000
_cell.length_b   1.000
_cell.length_c   1.000
_cell.angle_alpha   90.00
_cell.angle_beta   90.00
_cell.angle_gamma   90.00
#
_symmetry.space_group_name_H-M   'P 1'
#
loop_
_entity.id
_entity.type
_entity.pdbx_description
1 polymer ?
#
loop_
_entity_poly.entity_id
_entity_poly.type
_entity_poly.pdbx_seq_one_letter_code
_entity_poly.pdbx_strand_id
1 'polypeptide(L)'
;TLDEGEDVDQLTERQVERIIEYRTQMSSILGDENFARIKRENLLQDSDAEFLLRLATDMKNNPEEWRGFAFLNSRNPDDWDTMLYRVLRLKPGNWDAQFSKLVTTTKAIAHNWDNELFQLISSLKKEGIDIDDFFKLERTITYKLSALLSDTNELHKIIINPSVDISAFIGRMSRAFLPSAVYHLEEYGLPRMISKKIHESGLIDFEDPSMDLQSALDRFKYHGRDAVLAIKSLGPFDRYVVRFFFDGITLDDDIEATNVD
;
A
#
# COMPACT_ATOMS: atom_id res chain seq x y z
N THR A 1 -13.50 -17.29 1.07
CA THR A 1 -13.52 -18.45 0.16
C THR A 1 -14.78 -19.24 0.48
N LEU A 2 -15.73 -19.33 -0.45
CA LEU A 2 -16.91 -20.18 -0.31
C LEU A 2 -16.55 -21.52 -0.93
N ASP A 3 -16.62 -22.59 -0.13
CA ASP A 3 -16.30 -23.95 -0.54
C ASP A 3 -17.52 -24.56 -1.27
N GLU A 4 -17.33 -25.04 -2.50
CA GLU A 4 -18.40 -25.34 -3.48
C GLU A 4 -19.18 -26.65 -3.20
N GLY A 5 -19.25 -27.12 -1.96
CA GLY A 5 -19.94 -28.37 -1.58
C GLY A 5 -21.10 -28.25 -0.59
N GLU A 6 -21.08 -27.25 0.30
CA GLU A 6 -21.99 -27.23 1.47
C GLU A 6 -23.04 -26.10 1.47
N ASP A 7 -22.95 -25.10 0.58
CA ASP A 7 -23.84 -23.92 0.60
C ASP A 7 -24.87 -23.86 -0.55
N VAL A 8 -24.97 -24.89 -1.39
CA VAL A 8 -25.93 -24.90 -2.52
C VAL A 8 -27.38 -24.84 -2.02
N ASP A 9 -27.66 -25.39 -0.83
CA ASP A 9 -29.00 -25.39 -0.22
C ASP A 9 -29.40 -24.04 0.43
N GLN A 10 -28.48 -23.06 0.50
CA GLN A 10 -28.76 -21.73 1.08
C GLN A 10 -28.87 -20.61 0.03
N LEU A 11 -28.62 -20.91 -1.24
CA LEU A 11 -28.63 -19.92 -2.31
C LEU A 11 -29.97 -19.93 -3.05
N THR A 12 -30.51 -18.72 -3.29
CA THR A 12 -31.68 -18.57 -4.18
C THR A 12 -31.29 -18.88 -5.63
N GLU A 13 -32.23 -19.35 -6.44
CA GLU A 13 -32.02 -19.59 -7.88
C GLU A 13 -31.38 -18.38 -8.59
N ARG A 14 -31.79 -17.16 -8.22
CA ARG A 14 -31.21 -15.91 -8.74
C ARG A 14 -29.75 -15.70 -8.37
N GLN A 15 -29.34 -16.10 -7.17
CA GLN A 15 -27.94 -15.99 -6.75
C GLN A 15 -27.06 -16.99 -7.52
N VAL A 16 -27.56 -18.21 -7.69
CA VAL A 16 -26.89 -19.25 -8.52
C VAL A 16 -26.73 -18.77 -9.95
N GLU A 17 -27.80 -18.22 -10.56
CA GLU A 17 -27.76 -17.68 -11.92
C GLU A 17 -26.72 -16.57 -12.07
N ARG A 18 -26.66 -15.61 -11.13
CA ARG A 18 -25.64 -14.54 -11.15
C ARG A 18 -24.21 -15.07 -11.03
N ILE A 19 -23.99 -16.10 -10.21
CA ILE A 19 -22.66 -16.72 -10.04
C ILE A 19 -22.23 -17.40 -11.35
N ILE A 20 -23.14 -18.15 -11.98
CA ILE A 20 -22.87 -18.81 -13.27
C ILE A 20 -22.58 -17.76 -14.33
N GLU A 21 -23.41 -16.72 -14.43
CA GLU A 21 -23.22 -15.63 -15.38
C GLU A 21 -21.86 -14.94 -15.21
N TYR A 22 -21.51 -14.55 -13.98
CA TYR A 22 -20.21 -13.96 -13.68
C TYR A 22 -19.05 -14.88 -14.10
N ARG A 23 -19.14 -16.17 -13.76
CA ARG A 23 -18.13 -17.18 -14.12
C ARG A 23 -17.98 -17.30 -15.63
N THR A 24 -19.08 -17.43 -16.35
CA THR A 24 -19.07 -17.54 -17.82
C THR A 24 -18.47 -16.30 -18.46
N GLN A 25 -18.85 -15.09 -18.01
CA GLN A 25 -18.34 -13.85 -18.57
C GLN A 25 -16.85 -13.67 -18.27
N MET A 26 -16.41 -13.89 -17.02
CA MET A 26 -14.98 -13.81 -16.66
C MET A 26 -14.14 -14.85 -17.41
N SER A 27 -14.57 -16.11 -17.49
CA SER A 27 -13.91 -17.14 -18.30
C SER A 27 -13.79 -16.73 -19.77
N SER A 28 -14.82 -16.08 -20.34
CA SER A 28 -14.78 -15.60 -21.73
C SER A 28 -13.82 -14.43 -21.97
N ILE A 29 -13.45 -13.70 -20.92
CA ILE A 29 -12.51 -12.58 -20.97
C ILE A 29 -11.08 -13.07 -20.73
N LEU A 30 -10.88 -13.88 -19.70
CA LEU A 30 -9.56 -14.28 -19.20
C LEU A 30 -9.05 -15.60 -19.79
N GLY A 31 -9.96 -16.46 -20.25
CA GLY A 31 -9.72 -17.88 -20.49
C GLY A 31 -9.91 -18.71 -19.22
N ASP A 32 -10.41 -19.94 -19.38
CA ASP A 32 -10.75 -20.83 -18.26
C ASP A 32 -9.55 -21.13 -17.35
N GLU A 33 -8.36 -21.34 -17.93
CA GLU A 33 -7.14 -21.63 -17.17
C GLU A 33 -6.72 -20.44 -16.29
N ASN A 34 -6.73 -19.22 -16.84
CA ASN A 34 -6.37 -18.01 -16.10
C ASN A 34 -7.40 -17.68 -15.02
N PHE A 35 -8.70 -17.87 -15.30
CA PHE A 35 -9.73 -17.65 -14.30
C PHE A 35 -9.64 -18.66 -13.15
N ALA A 36 -9.37 -19.93 -13.46
CA ALA A 36 -9.09 -20.95 -12.45
C ALA A 36 -7.84 -20.62 -11.62
N ARG A 37 -6.78 -20.12 -12.26
CA ARG A 37 -5.55 -19.66 -11.57
C ARG A 37 -5.83 -18.53 -10.59
N ILE A 38 -6.55 -17.49 -11.01
CA ILE A 38 -6.93 -16.36 -10.14
C ILE A 38 -7.66 -16.84 -8.89
N LYS A 39 -8.63 -17.75 -9.04
CA LYS A 39 -9.38 -18.32 -7.90
C LYS A 39 -8.50 -19.14 -6.98
N ARG A 40 -7.68 -20.03 -7.54
CA ARG A 40 -6.80 -20.94 -6.77
C ARG A 40 -5.74 -20.18 -5.98
N GLU A 41 -5.17 -19.12 -6.57
CA GLU A 41 -4.09 -18.33 -5.97
C GLU A 41 -4.60 -17.12 -5.19
N ASN A 42 -5.92 -16.90 -5.14
CA ASN A 42 -6.58 -15.76 -4.50
C ASN A 42 -5.93 -14.41 -4.88
N LEU A 43 -5.69 -14.22 -6.18
CA LEU A 43 -4.92 -13.08 -6.71
C LEU A 43 -5.66 -11.74 -6.62
N LEU A 44 -6.99 -11.78 -6.57
CA LEU A 44 -7.83 -10.57 -6.48
C LEU A 44 -8.25 -10.34 -5.02
N GLN A 45 -8.03 -9.13 -4.54
CA GLN A 45 -8.36 -8.70 -3.19
C GLN A 45 -9.81 -8.25 -3.07
N ASP A 46 -10.38 -7.62 -4.10
CA ASP A 46 -11.75 -7.16 -4.08
C ASP A 46 -12.74 -8.31 -4.28
N SER A 47 -13.78 -8.34 -3.46
CA SER A 47 -14.82 -9.37 -3.51
C SER A 47 -16.04 -8.95 -4.33
N ASP A 48 -16.09 -7.71 -4.84
CA ASP A 48 -17.16 -7.22 -5.69
C ASP A 48 -17.01 -7.77 -7.12
N ALA A 49 -17.70 -8.88 -7.37
CA ALA A 49 -17.74 -9.55 -8.65
C ALA A 49 -18.21 -8.65 -9.80
N GLU A 50 -19.15 -7.74 -9.55
CA GLU A 50 -19.65 -6.81 -10.58
C GLU A 50 -18.54 -5.82 -10.98
N PHE A 51 -17.84 -5.26 -9.98
CA PHE A 51 -16.70 -4.40 -10.23
C PHE A 51 -15.59 -5.10 -11.02
N LEU A 52 -15.16 -6.30 -10.59
CA LEU A 52 -14.10 -7.04 -11.26
C LEU A 52 -14.44 -7.37 -12.71
N LEU A 53 -15.70 -7.74 -12.97
CA LEU A 53 -16.19 -7.99 -14.32
C LEU A 53 -16.22 -6.72 -15.17
N ARG A 54 -16.67 -5.58 -14.62
CA ARG A 54 -16.61 -4.28 -15.31
C ARG A 54 -15.18 -3.89 -15.66
N LEU A 55 -14.24 -4.07 -14.74
CA LEU A 55 -12.82 -3.78 -14.96
C LEU A 55 -12.23 -4.64 -16.07
N ALA A 56 -12.45 -5.96 -16.01
CA ALA A 56 -11.99 -6.89 -17.04
C ALA A 56 -12.62 -6.58 -18.42
N THR A 57 -13.90 -6.22 -18.43
CA THR A 57 -14.63 -5.84 -19.65
C THR A 57 -14.10 -4.54 -20.24
N ASP A 58 -13.83 -3.51 -19.42
CA ASP A 58 -13.26 -2.25 -19.87
C ASP A 58 -11.86 -2.45 -20.48
N MET A 59 -11.01 -3.25 -19.85
CA MET A 59 -9.69 -3.61 -20.41
C MET A 59 -9.81 -4.33 -21.76
N LYS A 60 -10.70 -5.32 -21.86
CA LYS A 60 -10.90 -6.09 -23.09
C LYS A 60 -11.42 -5.21 -24.25
N ASN A 61 -12.32 -4.27 -23.95
CA ASN A 61 -12.98 -3.45 -24.97
C ASN A 61 -12.16 -2.19 -25.33
N ASN A 62 -11.36 -1.66 -24.40
CA ASN A 62 -10.62 -0.42 -24.55
C ASN A 62 -9.10 -0.59 -24.30
N PRO A 63 -8.40 -1.58 -24.90
CA PRO A 63 -7.03 -1.93 -24.53
C PRO A 63 -6.01 -0.80 -24.75
N GLU A 64 -6.25 0.07 -25.73
CA GLU A 64 -5.40 1.24 -26.01
C GLU A 64 -5.33 2.20 -24.82
N GLU A 65 -6.44 2.33 -24.09
CA GLU A 65 -6.54 3.20 -22.93
C GLU A 65 -5.75 2.69 -21.73
N TRP A 66 -5.34 1.42 -21.75
CA TRP A 66 -4.57 0.73 -20.71
C TRP A 66 -3.08 0.57 -21.06
N ARG A 67 -2.63 1.04 -22.23
CA ARG A 67 -1.22 0.97 -22.63
C ARG A 67 -0.30 1.81 -21.74
N GLY A 68 -0.84 2.87 -21.13
CA GLY A 68 -0.11 3.75 -20.23
C GLY A 68 0.15 3.16 -18.84
N PHE A 69 -0.33 1.95 -18.53
CA PHE A 69 -0.27 1.40 -17.17
C PHE A 69 1.17 1.30 -16.62
N ALA A 70 2.14 1.01 -17.50
CA ALA A 70 3.56 0.96 -17.14
C ALA A 70 4.13 2.30 -16.65
N PHE A 71 3.50 3.44 -16.97
CA PHE A 71 3.96 4.75 -16.47
C PHE A 71 3.86 4.88 -14.96
N LEU A 72 3.05 4.07 -14.27
CA LEU A 72 3.04 4.01 -12.81
C LEU A 72 4.38 3.54 -12.23
N ASN A 73 5.21 2.85 -13.00
CA ASN A 73 6.59 2.52 -12.59
C ASN A 73 7.59 3.67 -12.80
N SER A 74 7.18 4.77 -13.45
CA SER A 74 8.05 5.94 -13.64
C SER A 74 8.48 6.51 -12.30
N ARG A 75 9.72 7.02 -12.26
CA ARG A 75 10.24 7.77 -11.12
C ARG A 75 9.67 9.19 -11.03
N ASN A 76 9.04 9.67 -12.11
CA ASN A 76 8.41 10.97 -12.15
C ASN A 76 6.90 10.83 -11.84
N PRO A 77 6.41 11.35 -10.69
CA PRO A 77 4.99 11.25 -10.34
C PRO A 77 4.03 11.92 -11.32
N ASP A 78 4.50 12.87 -12.15
CA ASP A 78 3.67 13.51 -13.16
C ASP A 78 3.23 12.56 -14.29
N ASP A 79 3.94 11.45 -14.48
CA ASP A 79 3.58 10.45 -15.49
C ASP A 79 2.37 9.59 -15.06
N TRP A 80 1.97 9.66 -13.79
CA TRP A 80 0.98 8.75 -13.19
C TRP A 80 -0.48 9.20 -13.40
N ASP A 81 -0.72 10.49 -13.61
CA ASP A 81 -2.03 11.13 -13.58
C ASP A 81 -3.09 10.36 -14.39
N THR A 82 -2.81 10.06 -15.66
CA THR A 82 -3.76 9.42 -16.57
C THR A 82 -4.25 8.08 -16.04
N MET A 83 -3.33 7.26 -15.51
CA MET A 83 -3.67 5.93 -15.00
C MET A 83 -4.32 5.99 -13.63
N LEU A 84 -3.87 6.88 -12.75
CA LEU A 84 -4.51 7.06 -11.44
C LEU A 84 -5.96 7.53 -11.60
N TYR A 85 -6.23 8.56 -12.42
CA TYR A 85 -7.60 9.01 -12.67
C TYR A 85 -8.47 7.94 -13.31
N ARG A 86 -7.91 7.15 -14.23
CA ARG A 86 -8.63 6.03 -14.85
C ARG A 86 -9.07 5.00 -13.81
N VAL A 87 -8.14 4.57 -12.97
CA VAL A 87 -8.41 3.58 -11.94
C VAL A 87 -9.42 4.09 -10.90
N LEU A 88 -9.26 5.34 -10.43
CA LEU A 88 -10.21 5.96 -9.50
C LEU A 88 -11.66 6.00 -10.04
N ARG A 89 -11.82 6.28 -11.34
CA ARG A 89 -13.13 6.36 -12.00
C ARG A 89 -13.86 5.01 -12.10
N LEU A 90 -13.20 3.88 -11.87
CA LEU A 90 -13.84 2.57 -11.87
C LEU A 90 -14.73 2.32 -10.64
N LYS A 91 -14.44 3.02 -9.53
CA LYS A 91 -15.21 2.95 -8.28
C LYS A 91 -15.56 4.36 -7.76
N PRO A 92 -16.37 5.15 -8.49
CA PRO A 92 -16.56 6.56 -8.17
C PRO A 92 -17.20 6.81 -6.78
N GLY A 93 -17.98 5.86 -6.27
CA GLY A 93 -18.59 5.93 -4.93
C GLY A 93 -17.73 5.41 -3.77
N ASN A 94 -16.50 4.92 -4.02
CA ASN A 94 -15.67 4.31 -2.98
C ASN A 94 -14.72 5.30 -2.27
N TRP A 95 -14.73 6.55 -2.71
CA TRP A 95 -13.75 7.57 -2.31
C TRP A 95 -14.38 8.65 -1.45
N ASP A 96 -13.78 8.88 -0.29
CA ASP A 96 -14.20 9.93 0.65
C ASP A 96 -13.64 11.32 0.29
N ALA A 97 -13.01 11.44 -0.87
CA ALA A 97 -12.34 12.65 -1.36
C ALA A 97 -12.42 12.78 -2.88
N GLN A 98 -12.22 14.01 -3.37
CA GLN A 98 -12.12 14.29 -4.81
C GLN A 98 -10.92 13.53 -5.42
N PHE A 99 -11.08 13.06 -6.66
CA PHE A 99 -10.00 12.36 -7.35
C PHE A 99 -8.74 13.20 -7.51
N SER A 100 -8.89 14.52 -7.72
CA SER A 100 -7.75 15.44 -7.77
C SER A 100 -6.96 15.44 -6.47
N LYS A 101 -7.63 15.50 -5.31
CA LYS A 101 -6.96 15.40 -4.00
C LYS A 101 -6.25 14.07 -3.82
N LEU A 102 -6.86 12.95 -4.24
CA LEU A 102 -6.22 11.63 -4.17
C LEU A 102 -4.99 11.55 -5.06
N VAL A 103 -5.07 12.01 -6.32
CA VAL A 103 -3.95 12.00 -7.26
C VAL A 103 -2.82 12.91 -6.77
N THR A 104 -3.11 14.17 -6.43
CA THR A 104 -2.09 15.10 -5.93
C THR A 104 -1.44 14.59 -4.65
N THR A 105 -2.21 14.02 -3.72
CA THR A 105 -1.66 13.46 -2.49
C THR A 105 -0.81 12.22 -2.77
N THR A 106 -1.24 11.35 -3.69
CA THR A 106 -0.45 10.18 -4.13
C THR A 106 0.92 10.60 -4.65
N LYS A 107 0.97 11.67 -5.43
CA LYS A 107 2.22 12.25 -5.96
C LYS A 107 3.07 12.89 -4.85
N ALA A 108 2.44 13.55 -3.88
CA ALA A 108 3.17 14.14 -2.76
C ALA A 108 3.77 13.07 -1.84
N ILE A 109 3.01 12.03 -1.47
CA ILE A 109 3.52 10.93 -0.64
C ILE A 109 4.60 10.12 -1.37
N ALA A 110 4.72 10.18 -2.69
CA ALA A 110 5.87 9.58 -3.40
C ALA A 110 7.23 10.08 -2.87
N HIS A 111 7.24 11.27 -2.28
CA HIS A 111 8.40 11.92 -1.70
C HIS A 111 8.39 11.89 -0.16
N ASN A 112 7.64 10.97 0.47
CA ASN A 112 7.50 10.90 1.93
C ASN A 112 8.83 10.73 2.65
N TRP A 113 9.71 9.92 2.06
CA TRP A 113 11.02 9.64 2.63
C TRP A 113 12.00 10.80 2.38
N ASP A 114 12.01 11.35 1.17
CA ASP A 114 12.97 12.39 0.78
C ASP A 114 12.68 13.74 1.44
N ASN A 115 11.42 14.10 1.62
CA ASN A 115 11.00 15.41 2.11
C ASN A 115 10.58 15.38 3.58
N GLU A 116 10.60 16.55 4.22
CA GLU A 116 9.99 16.69 5.55
C GLU A 116 8.47 16.72 5.44
N LEU A 117 7.77 16.11 6.42
CA LEU A 117 6.30 16.07 6.45
C LEU A 117 5.68 17.48 6.30
N PHE A 118 6.26 18.49 6.96
CA PHE A 118 5.75 19.86 6.86
C PHE A 118 5.86 20.43 5.44
N GLN A 119 6.88 20.04 4.66
CA GLN A 119 7.07 20.49 3.28
C GLN A 119 6.02 19.86 2.37
N LEU A 120 5.75 18.57 2.56
CA LEU A 120 4.68 17.86 1.85
C LEU A 120 3.32 18.47 2.12
N ILE A 121 2.99 18.70 3.39
CA ILE A 121 1.72 19.35 3.75
C ILE A 121 1.66 20.76 3.16
N SER A 122 2.76 21.52 3.21
CA SER A 122 2.81 22.88 2.68
C SER A 122 2.64 22.94 1.17
N SER A 123 3.12 21.96 0.42
CA SER A 123 2.93 21.89 -1.04
C SER A 123 1.47 21.62 -1.41
N LEU A 124 0.74 20.88 -0.56
CA LEU A 124 -0.66 20.52 -0.75
C LEU A 124 -1.67 21.57 -0.27
N LYS A 125 -1.24 22.59 0.49
CA LYS A 125 -2.14 23.65 0.99
C LYS A 125 -2.93 24.37 -0.10
N LYS A 126 -2.34 24.54 -1.30
CA LYS A 126 -3.02 25.19 -2.45
C LYS A 126 -4.24 24.39 -2.92
N GLU A 127 -4.24 23.08 -2.71
CA GLU A 127 -5.36 22.18 -3.01
C GLU A 127 -6.35 22.06 -1.84
N GLY A 128 -6.19 22.88 -0.79
CA GLY A 128 -7.03 22.87 0.40
C GLY A 128 -6.94 21.56 1.16
N ILE A 129 -5.74 20.99 1.26
CA ILE A 129 -5.42 19.80 2.07
C ILE A 129 -4.60 20.27 3.27
N ASP A 130 -5.14 20.08 4.47
CA ASP A 130 -4.43 20.30 5.72
C ASP A 130 -3.78 19.02 6.24
N ILE A 131 -3.28 19.04 7.48
CA ILE A 131 -2.61 17.90 8.09
C ILE A 131 -3.57 16.72 8.34
N ASP A 132 -4.81 16.99 8.75
CA ASP A 132 -5.78 15.94 9.06
C ASP A 132 -6.29 15.30 7.75
N ASP A 133 -6.52 16.12 6.73
CA ASP A 133 -6.83 15.66 5.38
C ASP A 133 -5.68 14.82 4.81
N PHE A 134 -4.43 15.25 4.99
CA PHE A 134 -3.25 14.51 4.52
C PHE A 134 -3.23 13.08 5.06
N PHE A 135 -3.38 12.89 6.37
CA PHE A 135 -3.35 11.55 6.96
C PHE A 135 -4.56 10.69 6.57
N LYS A 136 -5.74 11.29 6.41
CA LYS A 136 -6.94 10.57 5.90
C LYS A 136 -6.74 10.11 4.45
N LEU A 137 -6.18 10.99 3.62
CA LEU A 137 -5.87 10.70 2.22
C LEU A 137 -4.76 9.67 2.10
N GLU A 138 -3.67 9.80 2.86
CA GLU A 138 -2.59 8.82 2.93
C GLU A 138 -3.16 7.44 3.25
N ARG A 139 -3.98 7.31 4.31
CA ARG A 139 -4.67 6.06 4.65
C ARG A 139 -5.54 5.54 3.50
N THR A 140 -6.31 6.42 2.86
CA THR A 140 -7.15 6.03 1.73
C THR A 140 -6.31 5.48 0.57
N ILE A 141 -5.14 6.07 0.32
CA ILE A 141 -4.23 5.67 -0.74
C ILE A 141 -3.52 4.36 -0.40
N THR A 142 -2.95 4.24 0.80
CA THR A 142 -2.18 3.07 1.23
C THR A 142 -3.03 1.80 1.35
N TYR A 143 -4.33 1.94 1.63
CA TYR A 143 -5.26 0.81 1.74
C TYR A 143 -6.20 0.65 0.53
N LYS A 144 -7.05 1.64 0.23
CA LYS A 144 -8.10 1.46 -0.80
C LYS A 144 -7.54 1.54 -2.22
N LEU A 145 -6.66 2.51 -2.50
CA LEU A 145 -6.09 2.68 -3.84
C LEU A 145 -5.07 1.59 -4.17
N SER A 146 -4.25 1.18 -3.21
CA SER A 146 -3.30 0.08 -3.38
C SER A 146 -3.99 -1.25 -3.69
N ALA A 147 -5.07 -1.59 -2.98
CA ALA A 147 -5.86 -2.80 -3.24
C ALA A 147 -6.48 -2.76 -4.64
N LEU A 148 -7.09 -1.63 -5.01
CA LEU A 148 -7.66 -1.45 -6.34
C LEU A 148 -6.61 -1.59 -7.46
N LEU A 149 -5.43 -1.02 -7.27
CA LEU A 149 -4.33 -1.14 -8.22
C LEU A 149 -3.76 -2.57 -8.28
N SER A 150 -3.79 -3.31 -7.16
CA SER A 150 -3.41 -4.73 -7.11
C SER A 150 -4.28 -5.56 -8.05
N ASP A 151 -5.60 -5.45 -7.93
CA ASP A 151 -6.53 -6.18 -8.80
C ASP A 151 -6.42 -5.76 -10.25
N THR A 152 -6.25 -4.45 -10.46
CA THR A 152 -6.00 -3.88 -11.78
C THR A 152 -4.72 -4.45 -12.40
N ASN A 153 -3.65 -4.62 -11.63
CA ASN A 153 -2.38 -5.18 -12.11
C ASN A 153 -2.53 -6.65 -12.49
N GLU A 154 -3.22 -7.45 -11.69
CA GLU A 154 -3.44 -8.87 -12.00
C GLU A 154 -4.25 -9.06 -13.28
N LEU A 155 -5.34 -8.29 -13.45
CA LEU A 155 -6.14 -8.34 -14.68
C LEU A 155 -5.38 -7.77 -15.88
N HIS A 156 -4.62 -6.68 -15.71
CA HIS A 156 -3.83 -6.08 -16.79
C HIS A 156 -2.79 -7.05 -17.35
N LYS A 157 -2.07 -7.78 -16.49
CA LYS A 157 -1.09 -8.81 -16.90
C LYS A 157 -1.73 -9.91 -17.75
N ILE A 158 -2.99 -10.25 -17.49
CA ILE A 158 -3.69 -11.33 -18.20
C ILE A 158 -4.32 -10.81 -19.51
N ILE A 159 -4.97 -9.65 -19.47
CA ILE A 159 -5.81 -9.15 -20.57
C ILE A 159 -5.01 -8.31 -21.57
N ILE A 160 -4.09 -7.47 -21.08
CA ILE A 160 -3.43 -6.43 -21.88
C ILE A 160 -1.99 -6.80 -22.22
N ASN A 161 -1.14 -6.96 -21.20
CA ASN A 161 0.28 -7.21 -21.43
C ASN A 161 0.96 -7.87 -20.21
N PRO A 162 1.35 -9.16 -20.28
CA PRO A 162 1.99 -9.86 -19.17
C PRO A 162 3.38 -9.32 -18.81
N SER A 163 4.01 -8.53 -19.68
CA SER A 163 5.31 -7.91 -19.43
C SER A 163 5.21 -6.60 -18.64
N VAL A 164 4.01 -6.07 -18.40
CA VAL A 164 3.78 -4.88 -17.58
C VAL A 164 3.37 -5.32 -16.18
N ASP A 165 4.21 -5.01 -15.20
CA ASP A 165 3.94 -5.30 -13.80
C ASP A 165 4.27 -4.08 -12.94
N ILE A 166 3.27 -3.57 -12.21
CA ILE A 166 3.40 -2.42 -11.31
C ILE A 166 3.44 -2.84 -9.83
N SER A 167 3.65 -4.12 -9.51
CA SER A 167 3.69 -4.64 -8.13
C SER A 167 4.68 -3.88 -7.26
N ALA A 168 5.83 -3.46 -7.81
CA ALA A 168 6.81 -2.64 -7.10
C ALA A 168 6.26 -1.25 -6.72
N PHE A 169 5.51 -0.60 -7.63
CA PHE A 169 4.83 0.66 -7.34
C PHE A 169 3.77 0.48 -6.26
N ILE A 170 2.93 -0.57 -6.38
CA ILE A 170 1.87 -0.88 -5.41
C ILE A 170 2.47 -1.12 -4.02
N GLY A 171 3.54 -1.92 -3.93
CA GLY A 171 4.20 -2.22 -2.66
C GLY A 171 4.89 -1.00 -2.03
N ARG A 172 5.36 -0.02 -2.81
CA ARG A 172 5.81 1.26 -2.25
C ARG A 172 4.62 2.08 -1.75
N MET A 173 3.60 2.23 -2.57
CA MET A 173 2.41 3.02 -2.24
C MET A 173 1.67 2.47 -1.00
N SER A 174 1.55 1.16 -0.84
CA SER A 174 0.92 0.53 0.33
C SER A 174 1.66 0.84 1.64
N ARG A 175 2.95 1.20 1.56
CA ARG A 175 3.79 1.63 2.67
C ARG A 175 4.00 3.15 2.71
N ALA A 176 3.10 3.92 2.08
CA ALA A 176 3.21 5.36 1.93
C ALA A 176 4.55 5.84 1.34
N PHE A 177 5.16 5.02 0.48
CA PHE A 177 6.51 5.21 -0.10
C PHE A 177 7.63 5.36 0.93
N LEU A 178 7.44 4.84 2.14
CA LEU A 178 8.49 4.72 3.14
C LEU A 178 9.32 3.45 2.92
N PRO A 179 10.58 3.43 3.39
CA PRO A 179 11.32 2.19 3.54
C PRO A 179 10.54 1.18 4.41
N SER A 180 10.71 -0.12 4.13
CA SER A 180 9.90 -1.17 4.77
C SER A 180 9.99 -1.14 6.29
N ALA A 181 11.21 -1.08 6.81
CA ALA A 181 11.45 -1.02 8.24
C ALA A 181 10.85 0.25 8.86
N VAL A 182 10.93 1.40 8.19
CA VAL A 182 10.38 2.66 8.70
C VAL A 182 8.86 2.61 8.80
N TYR A 183 8.19 2.07 7.78
CA TYR A 183 6.74 1.89 7.80
C TYR A 183 6.29 1.05 9.00
N HIS A 184 6.96 -0.09 9.25
CA HIS A 184 6.62 -0.96 10.38
C HIS A 184 7.03 -0.39 11.74
N LEU A 185 8.17 0.32 11.82
CA LEU A 185 8.60 1.00 13.04
C LEU A 185 7.58 2.07 13.46
N GLU A 186 6.94 2.75 12.51
CA GLU A 186 5.89 3.70 12.81
C GLU A 186 4.65 3.03 13.41
N GLU A 187 4.26 1.87 12.90
CA GLU A 187 3.22 1.02 13.51
C GLU A 187 3.65 0.53 14.91
N TYR A 188 4.96 0.34 15.13
CA TYR A 188 5.58 -0.03 16.41
C TYR A 188 5.81 1.16 17.36
N GLY A 189 5.37 2.36 17.00
CA GLY A 189 5.40 3.54 17.86
C GLY A 189 6.64 4.43 17.73
N LEU A 190 7.49 4.23 16.72
CA LEU A 190 8.57 5.16 16.35
C LEU A 190 8.16 5.99 15.11
N PRO A 191 7.74 7.25 15.28
CA PRO A 191 7.29 8.10 14.17
C PRO A 191 8.32 8.20 13.05
N ARG A 192 7.85 8.18 11.78
CA ARG A 192 8.73 8.20 10.60
C ARG A 192 9.74 9.37 10.58
N MET A 193 9.34 10.52 11.13
CA MET A 193 10.20 11.72 11.23
C MET A 193 11.41 11.49 12.15
N ILE A 194 11.26 10.68 13.20
CA ILE A 194 12.36 10.33 14.10
C ILE A 194 13.25 9.29 13.42
N SER A 195 12.67 8.27 12.78
CA SER A 195 13.42 7.29 11.99
C SER A 195 14.28 7.96 10.91
N LYS A 196 13.75 8.99 10.23
CA LYS A 196 14.51 9.79 9.26
C LYS A 196 15.70 10.51 9.89
N LYS A 197 15.53 11.17 11.04
CA LYS A 197 16.65 11.81 11.76
C LYS A 197 17.74 10.83 12.19
N ILE A 198 17.36 9.59 12.52
CA ILE A 198 18.27 8.49 12.87
C ILE A 198 19.03 7.99 11.64
N HIS A 199 18.35 7.91 10.50
CA HIS A 199 19.00 7.61 9.22
C HIS A 199 19.99 8.68 8.81
N GLU A 200 19.58 9.95 8.83
CA GLU A 200 20.43 11.09 8.46
C GLU A 200 21.66 11.25 9.36
N SER A 201 21.61 10.74 10.60
CA SER A 201 22.79 10.74 11.48
C SER A 201 23.82 9.65 11.09
N GLY A 202 23.47 8.76 10.17
CA GLY A 202 24.27 7.60 9.78
C GLY A 202 24.30 6.48 10.82
N LEU A 203 23.38 6.50 11.80
CA LEU A 203 23.38 5.49 12.86
C LEU A 203 22.75 4.18 12.38
N ILE A 204 21.63 4.26 11.65
CA ILE A 204 20.94 3.11 11.07
C ILE A 204 20.58 3.44 9.62
N ASP A 205 21.01 2.62 8.67
CA ASP A 205 20.68 2.77 7.26
C ASP A 205 19.33 2.11 6.95
N PHE A 206 18.24 2.88 6.95
CA PHE A 206 16.91 2.39 6.59
C PHE A 206 16.68 2.23 5.08
N GLU A 207 17.61 2.66 4.23
CA GLU A 207 17.51 2.47 2.78
C GLU A 207 18.07 1.12 2.31
N ASP A 208 18.72 0.37 3.21
CA ASP A 208 19.16 -1.01 2.96
C ASP A 208 17.95 -1.87 2.55
N PRO A 209 17.93 -2.45 1.32
CA PRO A 209 16.81 -3.27 0.85
C PRO A 209 16.54 -4.52 1.68
N SER A 210 17.52 -4.97 2.47
CA SER A 210 17.39 -6.09 3.39
C SER A 210 16.88 -5.70 4.78
N MET A 211 16.72 -4.40 5.04
CA MET A 211 16.22 -3.89 6.32
C MET A 211 14.72 -4.13 6.46
N ASP A 212 14.39 -5.03 7.38
CA ASP A 212 13.04 -5.32 7.85
C ASP A 212 12.85 -4.85 9.31
N LEU A 213 11.67 -5.10 9.88
CA LEU A 213 11.39 -4.70 11.26
C LEU A 213 12.36 -5.37 12.24
N GLN A 214 12.60 -6.68 12.12
CA GLN A 214 13.43 -7.43 13.05
C GLN A 214 14.88 -6.92 13.03
N SER A 215 15.47 -6.82 11.85
CA SER A 215 16.84 -6.31 11.69
C SER A 215 16.96 -4.85 12.15
N ALA A 216 15.94 -4.02 11.94
CA ALA A 216 15.92 -2.67 12.49
C ALA A 216 15.91 -2.67 14.03
N LEU A 217 15.08 -3.51 14.66
CA LEU A 217 15.05 -3.67 16.12
C LEU A 217 16.40 -4.17 16.66
N ASP A 218 17.02 -5.13 15.99
CA ASP A 218 18.35 -5.63 16.36
C ASP A 218 19.42 -4.53 16.26
N ARG A 219 19.35 -3.66 15.25
CA ARG A 219 20.22 -2.47 15.14
C ARG A 219 19.99 -1.51 16.29
N PHE A 220 18.74 -1.26 16.67
CA PHE A 220 18.42 -0.43 17.84
C PHE A 220 19.00 -1.01 19.12
N LYS A 221 18.83 -2.32 19.35
CA LYS A 221 19.40 -3.03 20.51
C LYS A 221 20.93 -2.96 20.52
N TYR A 222 21.57 -3.19 19.37
CA TYR A 222 23.02 -3.14 19.21
C TYR A 222 23.61 -1.76 19.52
N HIS A 223 23.04 -0.68 18.98
CA HIS A 223 23.52 0.67 19.22
C HIS A 223 23.15 1.17 20.63
N GLY A 224 22.01 0.73 21.15
CA GLY A 224 21.50 1.11 22.46
C GLY A 224 20.90 2.51 22.51
N ARG A 225 20.10 2.74 23.56
CA ARG A 225 19.33 3.96 23.76
C ARG A 225 20.19 5.23 23.78
N ASP A 226 21.34 5.18 24.45
CA ASP A 226 22.19 6.36 24.63
C ASP A 226 22.84 6.82 23.32
N ALA A 227 23.16 5.90 22.41
CA ALA A 227 23.68 6.24 21.08
C ALA A 227 22.63 6.97 20.24
N VAL A 228 21.38 6.47 20.24
CA VAL A 228 20.27 7.14 19.55
C VAL A 228 19.99 8.50 20.17
N LEU A 229 19.95 8.59 21.50
CA LEU A 229 19.76 9.87 22.18
C LEU A 229 20.93 10.84 21.95
N ALA A 230 22.14 10.40 21.61
CA ALA A 230 23.25 11.31 21.32
C ALA A 230 23.09 12.07 19.98
N ILE A 231 22.13 11.69 19.13
CA ILE A 231 21.87 12.35 17.84
C ILE A 231 21.47 13.81 18.07
N LYS A 232 22.18 14.73 17.41
CA LYS A 232 22.03 16.18 17.61
C LYS A 232 20.71 16.74 17.09
N SER A 233 20.18 16.19 16.00
CA SER A 233 18.93 16.63 15.37
C SER A 233 17.67 16.26 16.14
N LEU A 234 17.77 15.36 17.14
CA LEU A 234 16.65 15.00 18.00
C LEU A 234 16.35 16.13 18.99
N GLY A 235 15.15 16.69 18.88
CA GLY A 235 14.61 17.67 19.82
C GLY A 235 14.11 17.02 21.12
N PRO A 236 13.64 17.83 22.09
CA PRO A 236 13.14 17.32 23.37
C PRO A 236 12.00 16.30 23.23
N PHE A 237 11.05 16.56 22.32
CA PHE A 237 9.94 15.65 22.05
C PHE A 237 10.42 14.36 21.38
N ASP A 238 11.32 14.44 20.39
CA ASP A 238 11.86 13.24 19.75
C ASP A 238 12.57 12.33 20.79
N ARG A 239 13.35 12.93 21.69
CA ARG A 239 14.06 12.21 22.77
C ARG A 239 13.08 11.55 23.75
N TYR A 240 11.96 12.20 24.02
CA TYR A 240 10.89 11.60 24.81
C TYR A 240 10.38 10.34 24.10
N VAL A 241 9.97 10.44 22.84
CA VAL A 241 9.45 9.31 22.07
C VAL A 241 10.46 8.16 21.96
N VAL A 242 11.73 8.48 21.70
CA VAL A 242 12.81 7.47 21.64
C VAL A 242 12.94 6.72 22.96
N ARG A 243 12.82 7.38 24.12
CA ARG A 243 12.86 6.68 25.41
C ARG A 243 11.71 5.69 25.55
N PHE A 244 10.49 6.13 25.26
CA PHE A 244 9.31 5.26 25.31
C PHE A 244 9.41 4.08 24.34
N PHE A 245 9.93 4.31 23.12
CA PHE A 245 10.18 3.25 22.15
C PHE A 245 11.19 2.23 22.69
N PHE A 246 12.32 2.68 23.25
CA PHE A 246 13.32 1.79 23.84
C PHE A 246 12.76 1.00 25.02
N ASP A 247 12.00 1.64 25.91
CA ASP A 247 11.39 0.97 27.05
C ASP A 247 10.47 -0.18 26.56
N GLY A 248 9.71 0.03 25.47
CA GLY A 248 8.87 -0.99 24.84
C GLY A 248 9.65 -2.18 24.29
N ILE A 249 10.69 -1.94 23.47
CA ILE A 249 11.43 -3.03 22.80
C ILE A 249 12.39 -3.79 23.71
N THR A 250 12.65 -3.28 24.92
CA THR A 250 13.49 -3.96 25.93
C THR A 250 12.69 -4.82 26.91
N LEU A 251 11.39 -4.54 27.10
CA LEU A 251 10.52 -5.30 28.00
C LEU A 251 10.22 -6.71 27.47
N ASP A 252 10.19 -6.90 26.16
CA ASP A 252 9.89 -8.21 25.55
C ASP A 252 10.99 -9.27 25.81
N ASP A 253 12.25 -8.86 25.97
CA ASP A 253 13.37 -9.79 26.23
C ASP A 253 13.36 -10.32 27.68
N ASP A 254 12.90 -9.51 28.65
CA ASP A 254 12.80 -9.93 30.06
C ASP A 254 11.67 -10.97 30.28
N ILE A 255 10.64 -10.94 29.43
CA ILE A 255 9.50 -11.88 29.47
C ILE A 255 9.83 -13.19 28.74
N GLU A 256 10.61 -13.14 27.65
CA GLU A 256 11.10 -14.37 26.99
C GLU A 256 12.13 -15.11 27.85
N ALA A 257 13.01 -14.39 28.57
CA ALA A 257 13.98 -15.00 29.48
C ALA A 257 13.34 -15.70 30.68
N THR A 258 12.13 -15.30 31.10
CA THR A 258 11.42 -15.93 32.24
C THR A 258 10.58 -17.16 31.86
N ASN A 259 10.41 -17.46 30.57
CA ASN A 259 9.63 -18.61 30.09
C ASN A 259 10.49 -19.81 29.63
N VAL A 260 11.81 -19.77 29.86
CA VAL A 260 12.77 -20.83 29.47
C VAL A 260 13.37 -21.56 30.69
N ASP A 261 12.92 -21.25 31.92
CA ASP A 261 13.32 -21.92 33.16
C ASP A 261 12.28 -22.91 33.71
#